data_AF-B8MB60-F1
#
_entry.id   AF-B8MB60-F1
#
_cell.length_a   1.000
_cell.length_b   1.000
_cell.length_c   1.000
_cell.angle_alpha   90.00
_cell.angle_beta   90.00
_cell.angle_gamma   90.00
#
_symmetry.space_group_name_H-M   'P 1'
#
loop_
_entity.id
_entity.type
_entity.pdbx_description
1 polymer ?
#
loop_
_entity_poly.entity_id
_entity_poly.type
_entity_poly.pdbx_seq_one_letter_code
_entity_poly.pdbx_strand_id
1 'polypeptide(L)'
;MATTTTLATTSKNGGDVPAKLTYIEWHDHYETEEPHFVLNTPDDPPDAYAGNVTFKEGEEEIIHDIRGHEDKFTLDKQGFVFTKAPTSLSPSEFLDEEKIKEKYLPECEKYYREYFKGIDEVVFIHYRARNSITADDHNSPTGPARVAHVDLSGPEINARIRKAFPDRADFILRGRVRLVNLWRPINGPLQNWPLCVADCNSIQEKHLVATKRIRKTHQAVTRLVVHEPTLKWYYQSGMEDDTLLVLKNYDSEDGVAKYVPHCSFSLPTATASTPPLAQQMEVPCQRMKVTETNGLILPGARGVQKLKSPAEMASSSIHSIALGDKRLQMDLTPGVFWQFVPTSIDLDARGHFREYSWCDKIFEDPSLQPVLTVNQHSWSDVPSTFMWQALGLPGAITAAQSFCKGSMSPPNHSFVEGRTELWTLYCFGRAVESFLHVAHGGFLASLLDQQTGSIVITYPVSTNPRTLSSTIRYHKALITPGAVLCRAWISKVEGRKVWAKAVLEDGKGETIADMEALWIFLKPSL
;
A
#
# COMPACT_ATOMS: atom_id res chain seq x y z
N MET A 1 -54.12 -42.03 -19.20
CA MET A 1 -52.69 -42.07 -19.57
C MET A 1 -52.05 -40.83 -18.99
N ALA A 2 -51.33 -40.98 -17.88
CA ALA A 2 -50.61 -39.89 -17.24
C ALA A 2 -49.25 -39.77 -17.94
N THR A 3 -49.09 -38.74 -18.76
CA THR A 3 -47.85 -38.47 -19.49
C THR A 3 -46.82 -37.99 -18.47
N THR A 4 -45.88 -38.87 -18.15
CA THR A 4 -44.75 -38.57 -17.28
C THR A 4 -43.79 -37.70 -18.07
N THR A 5 -43.84 -36.37 -17.86
CA THR A 5 -42.89 -35.44 -18.45
C THR A 5 -41.54 -35.64 -17.76
N THR A 6 -40.64 -36.34 -18.45
CA THR A 6 -39.25 -36.48 -18.05
C THR A 6 -38.61 -35.10 -18.01
N LEU A 7 -38.26 -34.63 -16.81
CA LEU A 7 -37.40 -33.46 -16.62
C LEU A 7 -36.09 -33.72 -17.37
N ALA A 8 -35.88 -32.99 -18.46
CA ALA A 8 -34.60 -32.97 -19.15
C ALA A 8 -33.55 -32.44 -18.16
N THR A 9 -32.65 -33.33 -17.76
CA THR A 9 -31.39 -32.99 -17.10
C THR A 9 -30.61 -32.06 -18.03
N THR A 10 -30.59 -30.76 -17.73
CA THR A 10 -29.69 -29.79 -18.35
C THR A 10 -28.26 -30.26 -18.09
N SER A 11 -27.56 -30.67 -19.16
CA SER A 11 -26.21 -31.21 -19.03
C SER A 11 -25.25 -30.14 -18.51
N LYS A 12 -24.44 -30.48 -17.49
CA LYS A 12 -23.34 -29.70 -16.93
C LYS A 12 -22.13 -29.57 -17.88
N ASN A 13 -22.33 -29.61 -19.20
CA ASN A 13 -21.25 -29.61 -20.18
C ASN A 13 -20.99 -28.17 -20.65
N GLY A 14 -20.21 -27.42 -19.88
CA GLY A 14 -19.51 -26.27 -20.45
C GLY A 14 -18.18 -26.70 -21.06
N GLY A 15 -17.61 -25.80 -21.87
CA GLY A 15 -16.35 -25.99 -22.56
C GLY A 15 -15.86 -24.65 -23.06
N ASP A 16 -14.62 -24.63 -23.55
CA ASP A 16 -13.92 -23.44 -24.01
C ASP A 16 -14.75 -22.58 -24.99
N VAL A 17 -14.68 -21.27 -24.82
CA VAL A 17 -15.48 -20.30 -25.59
C VAL A 17 -14.57 -19.34 -26.35
N PRO A 18 -14.68 -19.25 -27.69
CA PRO A 18 -14.06 -18.16 -28.44
C PRO A 18 -14.78 -16.85 -28.14
N ALA A 19 -14.03 -15.81 -27.80
CA ALA A 19 -14.56 -14.47 -27.55
C ALA A 19 -13.55 -13.39 -27.92
N LYS A 20 -14.06 -12.20 -28.24
CA LYS A 20 -13.26 -10.99 -28.37
C LYS A 20 -13.39 -10.16 -27.10
N LEU A 21 -12.27 -9.90 -26.45
CA LEU A 21 -12.20 -9.07 -25.26
C LEU A 21 -11.81 -7.63 -25.63
N THR A 22 -12.15 -6.67 -24.77
CA THR A 22 -11.83 -5.25 -25.00
C THR A 22 -10.59 -4.84 -24.19
N TYR A 23 -9.65 -4.15 -24.82
CA TYR A 23 -8.35 -3.76 -24.26
C TYR A 23 -8.10 -2.26 -24.42
N ILE A 24 -7.19 -1.70 -23.62
CA ILE A 24 -6.65 -0.36 -23.91
C ILE A 24 -5.74 -0.45 -25.13
N GLU A 25 -5.85 0.54 -26.01
CA GLU A 25 -4.89 0.72 -27.08
C GLU A 25 -3.66 1.49 -26.58
N TRP A 26 -2.46 0.96 -26.85
CA TRP A 26 -1.23 1.68 -26.56
C TRP A 26 -1.08 2.86 -27.51
N HIS A 27 -0.75 4.03 -26.96
CA HIS A 27 -0.36 5.21 -27.72
C HIS A 27 0.94 5.78 -27.16
N ASP A 28 1.83 6.24 -28.04
CA ASP A 28 3.17 6.72 -27.66
C ASP A 28 3.13 7.94 -26.72
N HIS A 29 2.08 8.76 -26.76
CA HIS A 29 1.95 9.90 -25.85
C HIS A 29 1.85 9.49 -24.38
N TYR A 30 1.54 8.23 -24.07
CA TYR A 30 1.55 7.69 -22.70
C TYR A 30 2.93 7.67 -22.04
N GLU A 31 4.00 7.82 -22.81
CA GLU A 31 5.34 8.01 -22.27
C GLU A 31 5.52 9.40 -21.64
N THR A 32 4.72 10.38 -22.05
CA THR A 32 4.83 11.79 -21.64
C THR A 32 3.60 12.32 -20.91
N GLU A 33 2.44 11.70 -21.11
CA GLU A 33 1.16 12.10 -20.54
C GLU A 33 0.50 10.90 -19.84
N GLU A 34 0.04 11.09 -18.61
CA GLU A 34 -0.59 10.00 -17.86
C GLU A 34 -1.94 9.60 -18.49
N PRO A 35 -2.17 8.29 -18.76
CA PRO A 35 -3.44 7.80 -19.24
C PRO A 35 -4.58 8.07 -18.24
N HIS A 36 -5.71 8.56 -18.72
CA HIS A 36 -6.89 8.82 -17.91
C HIS A 36 -8.22 8.73 -18.69
N PHE A 37 -9.29 8.38 -17.98
CA PHE A 37 -10.65 8.50 -18.48
C PHE A 37 -11.61 8.97 -17.39
N VAL A 38 -12.63 9.71 -17.82
CA VAL A 38 -13.70 10.21 -16.96
C VAL A 38 -14.90 9.28 -17.08
N LEU A 39 -15.43 8.85 -15.94
CA LEU A 39 -16.69 8.13 -15.87
C LEU A 39 -17.83 9.14 -15.71
N ASN A 40 -18.54 9.37 -16.81
CA ASN A 40 -19.68 10.27 -16.85
C ASN A 40 -20.92 9.64 -16.20
N THR A 41 -21.76 10.50 -15.62
CA THR A 41 -23.12 10.18 -15.18
C THR A 41 -24.12 10.59 -16.26
N PRO A 42 -25.34 10.03 -16.30
CA PRO A 42 -26.36 10.45 -17.28
C PRO A 42 -26.69 11.96 -17.24
N ASP A 43 -26.41 12.62 -16.12
CA ASP A 43 -26.60 14.06 -15.92
C ASP A 43 -25.42 14.91 -16.45
N ASP A 44 -24.34 14.29 -16.93
CA ASP A 44 -23.19 14.99 -17.48
C ASP A 44 -23.39 15.39 -18.95
N PRO A 45 -22.93 16.59 -19.38
CA PRO A 45 -22.89 16.95 -20.79
C PRO A 45 -22.13 15.88 -21.59
N PRO A 46 -22.57 15.53 -22.81
CA PRO A 46 -21.89 14.53 -23.65
C PRO A 46 -20.40 14.85 -23.87
N ASP A 47 -20.05 16.14 -23.90
CA ASP A 47 -18.71 16.65 -24.14
C ASP A 47 -17.93 16.98 -22.84
N ALA A 48 -18.48 16.63 -21.67
CA ALA A 48 -17.80 16.83 -20.40
C ALA A 48 -16.64 15.83 -20.26
N TYR A 49 -15.48 16.24 -20.75
CA TYR A 49 -14.16 15.64 -20.55
C TYR A 49 -13.98 14.23 -21.13
N ALA A 50 -13.65 14.18 -22.42
CA ALA A 50 -13.06 12.98 -23.01
C ALA A 50 -11.70 12.67 -22.34
N GLY A 51 -11.50 11.43 -21.91
CA GLY A 51 -10.18 10.95 -21.50
C GLY A 51 -9.20 10.89 -22.68
N ASN A 52 -7.93 10.62 -22.39
CA ASN A 52 -6.89 10.42 -23.41
C ASN A 52 -6.65 8.93 -23.76
N VAL A 53 -7.61 8.05 -23.40
CA VAL A 53 -7.56 6.61 -23.68
C VAL A 53 -8.60 6.17 -24.69
N THR A 54 -8.19 5.26 -25.57
CA THR A 54 -9.09 4.54 -26.48
C THR A 54 -9.08 3.05 -26.16
N PHE A 55 -10.20 2.41 -26.46
CA PHE A 55 -10.38 0.98 -26.28
C PHE A 55 -10.60 0.32 -27.63
N LYS A 56 -10.07 -0.89 -27.79
CA LYS A 56 -10.28 -1.72 -28.97
C LYS A 56 -10.62 -3.15 -28.61
N GLU A 57 -11.40 -3.80 -29.47
CA GLU A 57 -11.54 -5.25 -29.40
C GLU A 57 -10.24 -5.90 -29.85
N GLY A 58 -9.79 -6.89 -29.08
CA GLY A 58 -8.64 -7.72 -29.41
C GLY A 58 -8.94 -8.72 -30.53
N GLU A 59 -7.99 -9.62 -30.75
CA GLU A 59 -8.22 -10.78 -31.61
C GLU A 59 -9.19 -11.76 -30.92
N GLU A 60 -9.69 -12.74 -31.66
CA GLU A 60 -10.51 -13.79 -31.05
C GLU A 60 -9.60 -14.71 -30.22
N GLU A 61 -9.88 -14.79 -28.93
CA GLU A 61 -9.14 -15.59 -27.96
C GLU A 61 -10.04 -16.72 -27.42
N ILE A 62 -9.42 -17.84 -27.08
CA ILE A 62 -10.13 -18.94 -26.40
C ILE A 62 -10.13 -18.68 -24.90
N ILE A 63 -11.33 -18.52 -24.33
CA ILE A 63 -11.53 -18.47 -22.88
C ILE A 63 -11.80 -19.90 -22.40
N HIS A 64 -10.85 -20.44 -21.64
CA HIS A 64 -10.87 -21.83 -21.20
C HIS A 64 -11.85 -22.07 -20.06
N ASP A 65 -12.70 -23.10 -20.19
CA ASP A 65 -13.60 -23.49 -19.11
C ASP A 65 -12.85 -24.33 -18.08
N ILE A 66 -12.84 -23.88 -16.82
CA ILE A 66 -12.14 -24.59 -15.75
C ILE A 66 -12.93 -25.76 -15.17
N ARG A 67 -14.17 -25.99 -15.60
CA ARG A 67 -15.06 -27.00 -15.00
C ARG A 67 -14.39 -28.37 -14.92
N GLY A 68 -14.37 -28.95 -13.71
CA GLY A 68 -13.72 -30.24 -13.44
C GLY A 68 -12.20 -30.18 -13.29
N HIS A 69 -11.61 -28.99 -13.36
CA HIS A 69 -10.18 -28.74 -13.21
C HIS A 69 -9.92 -27.59 -12.22
N GLU A 70 -10.89 -27.26 -11.36
CA GLU A 70 -10.81 -26.16 -10.41
C GLU A 70 -9.61 -26.31 -9.44
N ASP A 71 -9.22 -27.55 -9.15
CA ASP A 71 -8.12 -27.92 -8.25
C ASP A 71 -6.72 -27.55 -8.78
N LYS A 72 -6.59 -27.25 -10.07
CA LYS A 72 -5.33 -26.84 -10.70
C LYS A 72 -4.98 -25.37 -10.44
N PHE A 73 -5.96 -24.57 -10.01
CA PHE A 73 -5.83 -23.13 -9.85
C PHE A 73 -5.74 -22.77 -8.37
N THR A 74 -4.77 -21.92 -8.02
CA THR A 74 -4.63 -21.41 -6.65
C THR A 74 -4.42 -19.90 -6.64
N LEU A 75 -4.81 -19.27 -5.53
CA LEU A 75 -4.61 -17.84 -5.32
C LEU A 75 -3.12 -17.43 -5.36
N ASP A 76 -2.20 -18.26 -4.89
CA ASP A 76 -0.78 -17.91 -4.89
C ASP A 76 -0.08 -18.17 -6.23
N LYS A 77 -0.64 -19.05 -7.09
CA LYS A 77 -0.03 -19.38 -8.39
C LYS A 77 -0.68 -18.63 -9.56
N GLN A 78 -2.00 -18.68 -9.69
CA GLN A 78 -2.74 -18.03 -10.78
C GLN A 78 -3.44 -16.75 -10.35
N GLY A 79 -3.58 -16.52 -9.05
CA GLY A 79 -4.21 -15.33 -8.49
C GLY A 79 -5.73 -15.45 -8.33
N PHE A 80 -6.35 -16.53 -8.80
CA PHE A 80 -7.79 -16.76 -8.68
C PHE A 80 -8.11 -18.22 -8.31
N VAL A 81 -9.29 -18.43 -7.71
CA VAL A 81 -9.89 -19.74 -7.45
C VAL A 81 -11.41 -19.66 -7.54
N PHE A 82 -12.05 -20.78 -7.86
CA PHE A 82 -13.50 -20.94 -7.77
C PHE A 82 -13.81 -21.92 -6.65
N THR A 83 -14.62 -21.49 -5.69
CA THR A 83 -14.89 -22.28 -4.47
C THR A 83 -16.38 -22.32 -4.16
N LYS A 84 -16.82 -23.38 -3.49
CA LYS A 84 -18.18 -23.44 -2.94
C LYS A 84 -18.23 -22.66 -1.63
N ALA A 85 -19.10 -21.65 -1.59
CA ALA A 85 -19.29 -20.81 -0.43
C ALA A 85 -20.76 -20.37 -0.36
N PRO A 86 -21.70 -21.27 0.00
CA PRO A 86 -23.12 -20.94 0.06
C PRO A 86 -23.38 -19.75 1.01
N THR A 87 -24.41 -18.97 0.71
CA THR A 87 -24.84 -17.81 1.51
C THR A 87 -26.23 -18.03 2.08
N SER A 88 -26.52 -17.41 3.24
CA SER A 88 -27.86 -17.42 3.82
C SER A 88 -28.82 -16.39 3.19
N LEU A 89 -28.32 -15.49 2.33
CA LEU A 89 -29.16 -14.49 1.68
C LEU A 89 -29.88 -15.08 0.48
N SER A 90 -31.17 -14.78 0.39
CA SER A 90 -31.94 -14.95 -0.84
C SER A 90 -31.59 -13.87 -1.88
N PRO A 91 -31.87 -14.10 -3.17
CA PRO A 91 -31.59 -13.15 -4.23
C PRO A 91 -32.20 -11.74 -4.07
N SER A 92 -33.34 -11.62 -3.40
CA SER A 92 -33.98 -10.34 -3.11
C SER A 92 -33.32 -9.61 -1.93
N GLU A 93 -32.81 -10.35 -0.94
CA GLU A 93 -32.12 -9.77 0.23
C GLU A 93 -30.78 -9.11 -0.16
N PHE A 94 -30.18 -9.46 -1.30
CA PHE A 94 -29.01 -8.76 -1.84
C PHE A 94 -29.28 -7.32 -2.31
N LEU A 95 -30.54 -6.88 -2.32
CA LEU A 95 -30.92 -5.49 -2.56
C LEU A 95 -31.09 -4.69 -1.26
N ASP A 96 -31.03 -5.38 -0.11
CA ASP A 96 -31.16 -4.78 1.22
C ASP A 96 -29.76 -4.60 1.83
N GLU A 97 -29.32 -3.35 1.93
CA GLU A 97 -28.00 -3.02 2.47
C GLU A 97 -27.81 -3.47 3.92
N GLU A 98 -28.87 -3.47 4.74
CA GLU A 98 -28.77 -3.89 6.13
C GLU A 98 -28.60 -5.40 6.19
N LYS A 99 -29.31 -6.17 5.37
CA LYS A 99 -29.09 -7.62 5.23
C LYS A 99 -27.68 -7.95 4.77
N ILE A 100 -27.12 -7.17 3.84
CA ILE A 100 -25.73 -7.34 3.40
C ILE A 100 -24.77 -7.15 4.58
N LYS A 101 -24.94 -6.08 5.36
CA LYS A 101 -24.05 -5.78 6.50
C LYS A 101 -24.20 -6.80 7.65
N GLU A 102 -25.44 -7.20 7.96
CA GLU A 102 -25.73 -8.09 9.09
C GLU A 102 -25.43 -9.56 8.81
N LYS A 103 -25.54 -10.01 7.56
CA LYS A 103 -25.40 -11.42 7.19
C LYS A 103 -24.25 -11.66 6.21
N TYR A 104 -24.24 -10.97 5.07
CA TYR A 104 -23.33 -11.30 3.97
C TYR A 104 -21.87 -10.92 4.24
N LEU A 105 -21.60 -9.72 4.77
CA LEU A 105 -20.24 -9.31 5.12
C LEU A 105 -19.63 -10.21 6.22
N PRO A 106 -20.35 -10.60 7.28
CA PRO A 106 -19.89 -11.63 8.22
C PRO A 106 -19.58 -12.99 7.56
N GLU A 107 -20.41 -13.46 6.62
CA GLU A 107 -20.14 -14.68 5.85
C GLU A 107 -18.86 -14.55 5.02
N CYS A 108 -18.64 -13.39 4.38
CA CYS A 108 -17.42 -13.09 3.64
C CYS A 108 -16.19 -13.06 4.57
N GLU A 109 -16.29 -12.43 5.74
CA GLU A 109 -15.18 -12.38 6.71
C GLU A 109 -14.83 -13.79 7.20
N LYS A 110 -15.85 -14.61 7.50
CA LYS A 110 -15.67 -16.02 7.86
C LYS A 110 -14.92 -16.76 6.75
N TYR A 111 -15.36 -16.62 5.49
CA TYR A 111 -14.67 -17.22 4.35
C TYR A 111 -13.20 -16.79 4.28
N TYR A 112 -12.92 -15.49 4.41
CA TYR A 112 -11.55 -14.98 4.42
C TYR A 112 -10.69 -15.63 5.51
N ARG A 113 -11.18 -15.68 6.75
CA ARG A 113 -10.45 -16.26 7.89
C ARG A 113 -10.23 -17.77 7.76
N GLU A 114 -11.15 -18.49 7.13
CA GLU A 114 -11.02 -19.93 6.88
C GLU A 114 -10.02 -20.22 5.75
N TYR A 115 -10.09 -19.45 4.66
CA TYR A 115 -9.23 -19.66 3.49
C TYR A 115 -7.78 -19.26 3.77
N PHE A 116 -7.57 -18.08 4.35
CA PHE A 116 -6.24 -17.54 4.57
C PHE A 116 -5.80 -17.78 6.01
N LYS A 117 -4.78 -18.63 6.16
CA LYS A 117 -4.14 -18.85 7.46
C LYS A 117 -3.41 -17.59 7.92
N GLY A 118 -3.48 -17.32 9.22
CA GLY A 118 -2.76 -16.20 9.82
C GLY A 118 -3.29 -14.82 9.45
N ILE A 119 -4.56 -14.71 9.01
CA ILE A 119 -5.23 -13.41 8.99
C ILE A 119 -5.43 -12.95 10.43
N ASP A 120 -5.01 -11.72 10.69
CA ASP A 120 -5.36 -11.07 11.94
C ASP A 120 -6.55 -10.11 11.75
N GLU A 121 -6.61 -9.38 10.63
CA GLU A 121 -7.70 -8.44 10.34
C GLU A 121 -8.17 -8.47 8.86
N VAL A 122 -9.49 -8.36 8.66
CA VAL A 122 -10.15 -8.18 7.37
C VAL A 122 -10.92 -6.88 7.40
N VAL A 123 -10.72 -6.04 6.39
CA VAL A 123 -11.39 -4.75 6.25
C VAL A 123 -12.10 -4.71 4.91
N PHE A 124 -13.41 -4.46 4.92
CA PHE A 124 -14.17 -4.27 3.68
C PHE A 124 -14.06 -2.82 3.23
N ILE A 125 -13.44 -2.59 2.05
CA ILE A 125 -13.27 -1.23 1.50
C ILE A 125 -14.53 -0.81 0.74
N HIS A 126 -15.18 -1.75 0.08
CA HIS A 126 -16.37 -1.51 -0.72
C HIS A 126 -17.06 -2.85 -1.01
N TYR A 127 -18.38 -2.81 -1.13
CA TYR A 127 -19.16 -3.86 -1.76
C TYR A 127 -20.11 -3.25 -2.78
N ARG A 128 -20.50 -4.02 -3.80
CA ARG A 128 -21.52 -3.60 -4.77
C ARG A 128 -22.40 -4.75 -5.16
N ALA A 129 -23.70 -4.60 -4.95
CA ALA A 129 -24.72 -5.37 -5.63
C ALA A 129 -25.11 -4.65 -6.92
N ARG A 130 -25.01 -5.33 -8.06
CA ARG A 130 -25.46 -4.81 -9.36
C ARG A 130 -26.89 -5.28 -9.62
N ASN A 131 -27.72 -4.41 -10.16
CA ASN A 131 -29.10 -4.70 -10.58
C ASN A 131 -29.30 -4.08 -11.96
N SER A 132 -28.99 -4.80 -13.04
CA SER A 132 -29.19 -4.26 -14.39
C SER A 132 -30.61 -4.56 -14.88
N ILE A 133 -31.55 -3.65 -14.63
CA ILE A 133 -32.89 -3.70 -15.25
C ILE A 133 -32.78 -3.37 -16.76
N THR A 134 -31.77 -2.63 -17.19
CA THR A 134 -31.56 -2.24 -18.59
C THR A 134 -30.28 -2.87 -19.14
N ALA A 135 -30.44 -3.78 -20.10
CA ALA A 135 -29.36 -4.49 -20.77
C ALA A 135 -28.71 -3.71 -21.93
N ASP A 136 -29.09 -2.44 -22.15
CA ASP A 136 -28.76 -1.68 -23.37
C ASP A 136 -28.02 -0.35 -23.14
N ASP A 137 -27.61 -0.05 -21.91
CA ASP A 137 -26.83 1.16 -21.69
C ASP A 137 -25.33 0.85 -21.72
N HIS A 138 -24.76 0.89 -22.92
CA HIS A 138 -23.33 0.72 -23.18
C HIS A 138 -22.44 1.68 -22.37
N ASN A 139 -23.03 2.73 -21.77
CA ASN A 139 -22.35 3.72 -20.92
C ASN A 139 -22.81 3.70 -19.46
N SER A 140 -23.65 2.75 -19.03
CA SER A 140 -24.08 2.72 -17.64
C SER A 140 -22.89 2.40 -16.71
N PRO A 141 -22.63 3.23 -15.68
CA PRO A 141 -21.61 2.96 -14.65
C PRO A 141 -21.83 1.64 -13.90
N THR A 142 -22.97 0.97 -14.08
CA THR A 142 -23.37 -0.26 -13.39
C THR A 142 -23.37 -1.51 -14.28
N GLY A 143 -23.16 -1.38 -15.59
CA GLY A 143 -23.08 -2.49 -16.54
C GLY A 143 -21.83 -3.40 -16.38
N PRO A 144 -21.78 -4.55 -17.08
CA PRO A 144 -20.63 -5.46 -17.03
C PRO A 144 -19.33 -4.74 -17.39
N ALA A 145 -18.25 -5.05 -16.68
CA ALA A 145 -16.94 -4.42 -16.91
C ALA A 145 -16.25 -5.09 -18.11
N ARG A 146 -16.47 -4.57 -19.31
CA ARG A 146 -16.04 -5.20 -20.57
C ARG A 146 -14.55 -5.04 -20.89
N VAL A 147 -13.92 -4.00 -20.37
CA VAL A 147 -12.49 -3.74 -20.60
C VAL A 147 -11.66 -4.58 -19.65
N ALA A 148 -10.67 -5.31 -20.16
CA ALA A 148 -9.72 -6.07 -19.37
C ALA A 148 -8.90 -5.16 -18.44
N HIS A 149 -8.96 -5.42 -17.14
CA HIS A 149 -8.36 -4.55 -16.12
C HIS A 149 -7.96 -5.29 -14.84
N VAL A 150 -7.18 -4.61 -14.01
CA VAL A 150 -7.02 -4.84 -12.57
C VAL A 150 -7.55 -3.61 -11.84
N ASP A 151 -8.38 -3.79 -10.81
CA ASP A 151 -9.19 -2.72 -10.22
C ASP A 151 -8.37 -1.54 -9.69
N LEU A 152 -7.26 -1.86 -9.01
CA LEU A 152 -6.42 -0.88 -8.31
C LEU A 152 -4.94 -1.20 -8.50
N SER A 153 -4.12 -0.14 -8.56
CA SER A 153 -2.67 -0.26 -8.50
C SER A 153 -2.16 -0.45 -7.06
N GLY A 154 -0.98 -1.03 -6.90
CA GLY A 154 -0.32 -1.18 -5.60
C GLY A 154 -0.14 0.16 -4.85
N PRO A 155 0.37 1.23 -5.50
CA PRO A 155 0.46 2.55 -4.89
C PRO A 155 -0.89 3.10 -4.40
N GLU A 156 -1.97 2.90 -5.17
CA GLU A 156 -3.32 3.33 -4.79
C GLU A 156 -3.83 2.57 -3.55
N ILE A 157 -3.52 1.27 -3.43
CA ILE A 157 -3.87 0.47 -2.25
C ILE A 157 -3.09 0.95 -1.03
N ASN A 158 -1.80 1.22 -1.17
CA ASN A 158 -0.98 1.77 -0.10
C ASN A 158 -1.49 3.15 0.35
N ALA A 159 -1.88 4.01 -0.59
CA ALA A 159 -2.49 5.31 -0.29
C ALA A 159 -3.83 5.16 0.46
N ARG A 160 -4.67 4.19 0.07
CA ARG A 160 -5.93 3.88 0.76
C ARG A 160 -5.71 3.37 2.18
N ILE A 161 -4.71 2.52 2.39
CA ILE A 161 -4.33 2.04 3.73
C ILE A 161 -3.89 3.21 4.61
N ARG A 162 -3.02 4.09 4.07
CA ARG A 162 -2.57 5.30 4.79
C ARG A 162 -3.72 6.22 5.15
N LYS A 163 -4.71 6.36 4.26
CA LYS A 163 -5.91 7.17 4.52
C LYS A 163 -6.87 6.53 5.53
N ALA A 164 -7.08 5.21 5.44
CA ALA A 164 -8.04 4.49 6.29
C ALA A 164 -7.48 4.20 7.69
N PHE A 165 -6.17 4.02 7.81
CA PHE A 165 -5.48 3.64 9.05
C PHE A 165 -4.29 4.54 9.35
N PRO A 166 -4.44 5.87 9.42
CA PRO A 166 -3.32 6.79 9.53
C PRO A 166 -2.37 6.47 10.70
N ASP A 167 -2.92 5.99 11.82
CA ASP A 167 -2.14 5.71 13.05
C ASP A 167 -1.33 4.41 12.99
N ARG A 168 -1.65 3.48 12.07
CA ARG A 168 -1.02 2.15 12.00
C ARG A 168 -0.68 1.70 10.57
N ALA A 169 -0.82 2.57 9.58
CA ALA A 169 -0.58 2.24 8.18
C ALA A 169 0.83 1.69 7.95
N ASP A 170 1.86 2.27 8.57
CA ASP A 170 3.23 1.76 8.44
C ASP A 170 3.40 0.38 9.07
N PHE A 171 2.71 0.08 10.17
CA PHE A 171 2.68 -1.27 10.73
C PHE A 171 2.01 -2.25 9.76
N ILE A 172 0.87 -1.86 9.20
CA ILE A 172 0.13 -2.65 8.21
C ILE A 172 0.98 -2.94 6.97
N LEU A 173 1.60 -1.90 6.40
CA LEU A 173 2.37 -1.96 5.16
C LEU A 173 3.72 -2.70 5.31
N ARG A 174 4.18 -2.93 6.55
CA ARG A 174 5.37 -3.77 6.83
C ARG A 174 5.08 -5.27 6.75
N GLY A 175 3.83 -5.69 6.90
CA GLY A 175 3.46 -7.09 6.70
C GLY A 175 2.79 -7.33 5.36
N ARG A 176 2.32 -8.57 5.15
CA ARG A 176 1.69 -8.97 3.89
C ARG A 176 0.30 -8.37 3.75
N VAL A 177 0.15 -7.41 2.85
CA VAL A 177 -1.12 -6.78 2.48
C VAL A 177 -1.69 -7.45 1.26
N ARG A 178 -2.96 -7.83 1.32
CA ARG A 178 -3.69 -8.42 0.19
C ARG A 178 -5.01 -7.72 -0.04
N LEU A 179 -5.29 -7.37 -1.28
CA LEU A 179 -6.64 -6.99 -1.73
C LEU A 179 -7.21 -8.13 -2.55
N VAL A 180 -8.28 -8.73 -2.03
CA VAL A 180 -8.94 -9.87 -2.64
C VAL A 180 -10.40 -9.49 -2.86
N ASN A 181 -10.92 -9.85 -4.03
CA ASN A 181 -12.33 -9.67 -4.35
C ASN A 181 -13.03 -11.02 -4.25
N LEU A 182 -14.21 -11.01 -3.65
CA LEU A 182 -15.18 -12.10 -3.73
C LEU A 182 -16.25 -11.70 -4.73
N TRP A 183 -16.44 -12.54 -5.75
CA TRP A 183 -17.40 -12.33 -6.81
C TRP A 183 -18.32 -13.54 -6.92
N ARG A 184 -19.63 -13.32 -6.95
CA ARG A 184 -20.60 -14.39 -7.19
C ARG A 184 -21.81 -13.93 -7.99
N PRO A 185 -22.44 -14.84 -8.75
CA PRO A 185 -23.80 -14.62 -9.20
C PRO A 185 -24.75 -14.63 -7.99
N ILE A 186 -25.69 -13.68 -7.96
CA ILE A 186 -26.78 -13.66 -6.98
C ILE A 186 -27.84 -14.72 -7.34
N ASN A 187 -27.97 -15.05 -8.63
CA ASN A 187 -28.88 -16.08 -9.14
C ASN A 187 -28.10 -17.04 -10.05
N GLY A 188 -28.05 -18.31 -9.65
CA GLY A 188 -27.48 -19.40 -10.44
C GLY A 188 -28.54 -20.14 -11.27
N PRO A 189 -28.13 -20.85 -12.34
CA PRO A 189 -26.80 -20.80 -12.94
C PRO A 189 -26.61 -19.50 -13.75
N LEU A 190 -25.39 -18.97 -13.75
CA LEU A 190 -25.02 -17.81 -14.56
C LEU A 190 -24.98 -18.18 -16.05
N GLN A 191 -25.84 -17.54 -16.83
CA GLN A 191 -26.02 -17.83 -18.26
C GLN A 191 -25.54 -16.71 -19.20
N ASN A 192 -25.24 -15.53 -18.67
CA ASN A 192 -24.79 -14.37 -19.45
C ASN A 192 -23.77 -13.53 -18.68
N TRP A 193 -22.86 -12.91 -19.41
CA TRP A 193 -21.84 -12.02 -18.86
C TRP A 193 -21.03 -12.55 -17.66
N PRO A 194 -20.50 -13.80 -17.71
CA PRO A 194 -19.51 -14.25 -16.72
C PRO A 194 -18.28 -13.35 -16.69
N LEU A 195 -17.59 -13.35 -15.53
CA LEU A 195 -16.21 -12.90 -15.48
C LEU A 195 -15.30 -13.97 -16.09
N CYS A 196 -14.38 -13.52 -16.94
CA CYS A 196 -13.17 -14.24 -17.23
C CYS A 196 -12.00 -13.61 -16.47
N VAL A 197 -11.03 -14.45 -16.12
CA VAL A 197 -9.83 -14.12 -15.35
C VAL A 197 -8.61 -14.65 -16.09
N ALA A 198 -7.57 -13.84 -16.20
CA ALA A 198 -6.32 -14.25 -16.84
C ALA A 198 -5.37 -14.89 -15.82
N ASP A 199 -4.65 -15.95 -16.22
CA ASP A 199 -3.51 -16.45 -15.44
C ASP A 199 -2.46 -15.33 -15.33
N CYS A 200 -2.14 -14.92 -14.10
CA CYS A 200 -1.19 -13.84 -13.86
C CYS A 200 0.22 -14.11 -14.44
N ASN A 201 0.58 -15.37 -14.67
CA ASN A 201 1.87 -15.76 -15.28
C ASN A 201 1.88 -15.59 -16.80
N SER A 202 0.71 -15.32 -17.42
CA SER A 202 0.56 -15.13 -18.85
C SER A 202 0.68 -13.67 -19.31
N ILE A 203 0.82 -12.73 -18.35
CA ILE A 203 0.95 -11.29 -18.60
C ILE A 203 2.25 -10.73 -18.02
N GLN A 204 2.90 -9.84 -18.78
CA GLN A 204 4.04 -9.07 -18.29
C GLN A 204 3.59 -7.70 -17.79
N GLU A 205 4.28 -7.16 -16.79
CA GLU A 205 4.01 -5.85 -16.18
C GLU A 205 3.88 -4.71 -17.21
N LYS A 206 4.67 -4.75 -18.30
CA LYS A 206 4.65 -3.76 -19.38
C LYS A 206 3.32 -3.67 -20.15
N HIS A 207 2.48 -4.71 -20.09
CA HIS A 207 1.17 -4.74 -20.75
C HIS A 207 0.04 -4.23 -19.84
N LEU A 208 0.38 -3.74 -18.65
CA LEU A 208 -0.56 -3.20 -17.67
C LEU A 208 -0.33 -1.71 -17.50
N VAL A 209 -1.18 -0.92 -18.14
CA VAL A 209 -1.09 0.54 -18.18
C VAL A 209 -1.81 1.12 -16.96
N ALA A 210 -1.07 1.83 -16.11
CA ALA A 210 -1.67 2.57 -15.00
C ALA A 210 -2.50 3.73 -15.56
N THR A 211 -3.80 3.72 -15.30
CA THR A 211 -4.76 4.68 -15.87
C THR A 211 -5.59 5.31 -14.76
N LYS A 212 -5.63 6.65 -14.73
CA LYS A 212 -6.49 7.39 -13.81
C LYS A 212 -7.95 7.27 -14.24
N ARG A 213 -8.75 6.67 -13.38
CA ARG A 213 -10.21 6.62 -13.48
C ARG A 213 -10.78 7.75 -12.64
N ILE A 214 -11.30 8.78 -13.32
CA ILE A 214 -11.77 10.02 -12.70
C ILE A 214 -13.29 9.99 -12.59
N ARG A 215 -13.81 10.33 -11.42
CA ARG A 215 -15.24 10.61 -11.15
C ARG A 215 -15.34 11.97 -10.47
N LYS A 216 -16.54 12.58 -10.50
CA LYS A 216 -16.82 13.85 -9.81
C LYS A 216 -16.34 13.89 -8.35
N THR A 217 -16.48 12.78 -7.63
CA THR A 217 -16.22 12.71 -6.19
C THR A 217 -14.85 12.18 -5.81
N HIS A 218 -14.17 11.46 -6.70
CA HIS A 218 -12.88 10.84 -6.42
C HIS A 218 -12.18 10.39 -7.71
N GLN A 219 -10.88 10.24 -7.61
CA GLN A 219 -10.06 9.55 -8.60
C GLN A 219 -9.50 8.26 -8.01
N ALA A 220 -9.21 7.28 -8.86
CA ALA A 220 -8.49 6.06 -8.52
C ALA A 220 -7.61 5.65 -9.70
N VAL A 221 -6.55 4.88 -9.46
CA VAL A 221 -5.72 4.32 -10.53
C VAL A 221 -6.06 2.86 -10.73
N THR A 222 -6.61 2.52 -11.90
CA THR A 222 -6.81 1.15 -12.38
C THR A 222 -5.63 0.77 -13.28
N ARG A 223 -5.42 -0.53 -13.53
CA ARG A 223 -4.44 -0.99 -14.50
C ARG A 223 -5.17 -1.61 -15.68
N LEU A 224 -5.19 -0.93 -16.81
CA LEU A 224 -5.82 -1.42 -18.03
C LEU A 224 -4.86 -2.34 -18.80
N VAL A 225 -5.41 -3.40 -19.39
CA VAL A 225 -4.63 -4.42 -20.08
C VAL A 225 -4.51 -4.05 -21.56
N VAL A 226 -3.28 -4.02 -22.06
CA VAL A 226 -2.98 -4.01 -23.50
C VAL A 226 -3.09 -5.45 -24.00
N HIS A 227 -3.77 -5.64 -25.14
CA HIS A 227 -3.91 -6.96 -25.75
C HIS A 227 -2.53 -7.60 -26.00
N GLU A 228 -2.38 -8.85 -25.60
CA GLU A 228 -1.18 -9.67 -25.80
C GLU A 228 -1.61 -11.12 -26.07
N PRO A 229 -1.23 -11.72 -27.22
CA PRO A 229 -1.66 -13.08 -27.57
C PRO A 229 -1.23 -14.19 -26.61
N THR A 230 -0.28 -13.93 -25.70
CA THR A 230 0.13 -14.92 -24.69
C THR A 230 -0.83 -15.04 -23.52
N LEU A 231 -1.80 -14.14 -23.38
CA LEU A 231 -2.78 -14.15 -22.29
C LEU A 231 -3.61 -15.43 -22.32
N LYS A 232 -3.77 -16.04 -21.14
CA LYS A 232 -4.59 -17.24 -20.96
C LYS A 232 -5.78 -16.91 -20.09
N TRP A 233 -6.96 -16.85 -20.71
CA TRP A 233 -8.21 -16.53 -20.05
C TRP A 233 -8.95 -17.77 -19.61
N TYR A 234 -9.54 -17.68 -18.43
CA TYR A 234 -10.29 -18.75 -17.79
C TYR A 234 -11.64 -18.25 -17.30
N TYR A 235 -12.65 -19.10 -17.33
CA TYR A 235 -13.95 -18.86 -16.71
C TYR A 235 -14.54 -20.18 -16.20
N GLN A 236 -15.63 -20.11 -15.43
CA GLN A 236 -16.36 -21.32 -15.02
C GLN A 236 -17.76 -21.30 -15.60
N SER A 237 -18.08 -22.28 -16.44
CA SER A 237 -19.43 -22.47 -16.98
C SER A 237 -20.43 -22.88 -15.91
N GLY A 238 -21.68 -22.41 -16.08
CA GLY A 238 -22.79 -22.79 -15.18
C GLY A 238 -22.46 -22.51 -13.72
N MET A 239 -21.85 -21.34 -13.45
CA MET A 239 -21.53 -20.92 -12.09
C MET A 239 -22.84 -20.70 -11.33
N GLU A 240 -23.07 -21.49 -10.30
CA GLU A 240 -24.27 -21.45 -9.46
C GLU A 240 -24.16 -20.35 -8.39
N ASP A 241 -25.27 -19.98 -7.76
CA ASP A 241 -25.31 -18.95 -6.71
C ASP A 241 -24.54 -19.36 -5.45
N ASP A 242 -24.30 -20.64 -5.21
CA ASP A 242 -23.46 -21.19 -4.14
C ASP A 242 -21.95 -21.13 -4.42
N THR A 243 -21.56 -20.67 -5.62
CA THR A 243 -20.17 -20.65 -6.08
C THR A 243 -19.59 -19.24 -6.01
N LEU A 244 -18.34 -19.15 -5.59
CA LEU A 244 -17.60 -17.91 -5.35
C LEU A 244 -16.31 -17.91 -6.16
N LEU A 245 -16.17 -16.92 -7.03
CA LEU A 245 -14.90 -16.57 -7.66
C LEU A 245 -14.14 -15.68 -6.68
N VAL A 246 -12.97 -16.12 -6.28
CA VAL A 246 -12.06 -15.35 -5.44
C VAL A 246 -10.87 -14.98 -6.30
N LEU A 247 -10.60 -13.69 -6.43
CA LEU A 247 -9.52 -13.18 -7.27
C LEU A 247 -8.71 -12.11 -6.54
N LYS A 248 -7.39 -12.12 -6.73
CA LYS A 248 -6.49 -11.10 -6.19
C LYS A 248 -6.48 -9.88 -7.09
N ASN A 249 -6.63 -8.71 -6.48
CA ASN A 249 -6.26 -7.43 -7.09
C ASN A 249 -4.87 -6.96 -6.66
N TYR A 250 -4.41 -7.39 -5.48
CA TYR A 250 -3.08 -7.05 -4.96
C TYR A 250 -2.58 -8.05 -3.92
N ASP A 251 -1.28 -8.29 -3.94
CA ASP A 251 -0.53 -9.00 -2.90
C ASP A 251 0.85 -8.36 -2.79
N SER A 252 1.26 -7.96 -1.59
CA SER A 252 2.57 -7.36 -1.37
C SER A 252 3.71 -8.38 -1.25
N GLU A 253 3.39 -9.68 -1.14
CA GLU A 253 4.38 -10.75 -1.04
C GLU A 253 5.07 -11.02 -2.39
N ASP A 254 6.37 -11.28 -2.36
CA ASP A 254 7.12 -11.67 -3.54
C ASP A 254 7.01 -13.17 -3.83
N GLY A 255 7.15 -13.55 -5.10
CA GLY A 255 7.07 -14.95 -5.53
C GLY A 255 5.66 -15.56 -5.56
N VAL A 256 4.62 -14.77 -5.33
CA VAL A 256 3.21 -15.17 -5.51
C VAL A 256 2.52 -14.33 -6.57
N ALA A 257 1.40 -14.82 -7.09
CA ALA A 257 0.49 -14.06 -7.93
C ALA A 257 0.04 -12.77 -7.22
N LYS A 258 0.40 -11.62 -7.81
CA LYS A 258 0.13 -10.29 -7.22
C LYS A 258 -1.23 -9.73 -7.61
N TYR A 259 -1.73 -10.04 -8.80
CA TYR A 259 -2.99 -9.50 -9.33
C TYR A 259 -3.52 -10.42 -10.44
N VAL A 260 -4.80 -10.29 -10.76
CA VAL A 260 -5.46 -11.02 -11.85
C VAL A 260 -6.20 -10.05 -12.76
N PRO A 261 -5.77 -9.91 -14.03
CA PRO A 261 -6.57 -9.23 -15.03
C PRO A 261 -7.91 -9.93 -15.20
N HIS A 262 -8.98 -9.16 -15.28
CA HIS A 262 -10.33 -9.69 -15.43
C HIS A 262 -11.23 -8.74 -16.22
N CYS A 263 -12.27 -9.31 -16.83
CA CYS A 263 -13.38 -8.58 -17.44
C CYS A 263 -14.59 -9.49 -17.61
N SER A 264 -15.74 -8.88 -17.87
CA SER A 264 -16.95 -9.58 -18.27
C SER A 264 -16.96 -9.80 -19.77
N PHE A 265 -17.37 -10.99 -20.21
CA PHE A 265 -17.53 -11.33 -21.63
C PHE A 265 -18.88 -11.98 -21.89
N SER A 266 -19.40 -11.88 -23.13
CA SER A 266 -20.68 -12.50 -23.48
C SER A 266 -20.50 -13.96 -23.88
N LEU A 267 -21.37 -14.84 -23.39
CA LEU A 267 -21.42 -16.22 -23.86
C LEU A 267 -22.14 -16.31 -25.23
N PRO A 268 -21.69 -17.17 -26.16
CA PRO A 268 -22.30 -17.33 -27.48
C PRO A 268 -23.78 -17.74 -27.45
N THR A 269 -24.20 -18.44 -26.39
CA THR A 269 -25.60 -18.85 -26.18
C THR A 269 -26.53 -17.70 -25.80
N ALA A 270 -25.99 -16.51 -25.49
CA ALA A 270 -26.76 -15.30 -25.22
C ALA A 270 -27.23 -14.65 -26.53
N THR A 271 -28.05 -15.34 -27.33
CA THR A 271 -28.66 -14.74 -28.53
C THR A 271 -29.86 -13.86 -28.16
N ALA A 272 -30.00 -12.74 -28.87
CA ALA A 272 -31.04 -11.70 -28.66
C ALA A 272 -32.49 -12.15 -28.98
N SER A 273 -32.73 -13.45 -29.19
CA SER A 273 -33.98 -13.98 -29.74
C SER A 273 -34.62 -15.08 -28.89
N THR A 274 -34.47 -15.07 -27.57
CA THR A 274 -35.38 -15.84 -26.69
C THR A 274 -36.63 -14.98 -26.40
N PRO A 275 -37.81 -15.29 -26.97
CA PRO A 275 -39.03 -14.55 -26.66
C PRO A 275 -39.45 -14.80 -25.20
N PRO A 276 -40.12 -13.84 -24.53
CA PRO A 276 -40.56 -13.99 -23.16
C PRO A 276 -41.71 -14.99 -23.11
N LEU A 277 -41.44 -16.21 -22.65
CA LEU A 277 -42.48 -17.20 -22.39
C LEU A 277 -43.24 -16.76 -21.14
N ALA A 278 -44.40 -16.15 -21.39
CA ALA A 278 -45.30 -15.61 -20.39
C ALA A 278 -46.03 -16.71 -19.61
N GLN A 279 -46.32 -16.39 -18.35
CA GLN A 279 -47.34 -16.97 -17.46
C GLN A 279 -47.02 -18.30 -16.77
N GLN A 280 -46.24 -18.21 -15.69
CA GLN A 280 -46.75 -18.62 -14.37
C GLN A 280 -46.13 -17.74 -13.29
N MET A 281 -46.98 -16.89 -12.73
CA MET A 281 -46.92 -16.14 -11.46
C MET A 281 -45.54 -15.83 -10.84
N GLU A 282 -45.26 -14.52 -10.83
CA GLU A 282 -44.37 -13.75 -9.96
C GLU A 282 -42.85 -13.97 -10.07
N VAL A 283 -42.19 -12.83 -10.36
CA VAL A 283 -40.76 -12.54 -10.42
C VAL A 283 -40.07 -12.95 -11.74
N PRO A 284 -39.98 -12.03 -12.72
CA PRO A 284 -39.30 -12.29 -13.98
C PRO A 284 -37.81 -12.53 -13.74
N CYS A 285 -37.37 -13.73 -14.15
CA CYS A 285 -35.98 -14.13 -14.30
C CYS A 285 -35.22 -13.10 -15.16
N GLN A 286 -34.53 -12.16 -14.51
CA GLN A 286 -33.88 -11.03 -15.17
C GLN A 286 -32.46 -10.83 -14.64
N ARG A 287 -31.50 -11.02 -15.56
CA ARG A 287 -30.40 -10.11 -15.91
C ARG A 287 -29.59 -9.55 -14.73
N MET A 288 -28.36 -10.07 -14.62
CA MET A 288 -27.22 -9.59 -13.83
C MET A 288 -27.56 -9.01 -12.45
N LYS A 289 -27.60 -9.91 -11.48
CA LYS A 289 -27.50 -9.61 -10.06
C LYS A 289 -26.15 -10.16 -9.59
N VAL A 290 -25.19 -9.29 -9.26
CA VAL A 290 -23.79 -9.66 -8.93
C VAL A 290 -23.37 -8.93 -7.66
N THR A 291 -22.75 -9.62 -6.70
CA THR A 291 -22.03 -8.98 -5.60
C THR A 291 -20.53 -9.04 -5.80
N GLU A 292 -19.86 -7.90 -5.67
CA GLU A 292 -18.41 -7.78 -5.53
C GLU A 292 -18.12 -7.28 -4.11
N THR A 293 -17.24 -7.95 -3.38
CA THR A 293 -16.83 -7.53 -2.03
C THR A 293 -15.30 -7.48 -1.95
N ASN A 294 -14.78 -6.28 -1.67
CA ASN A 294 -13.34 -6.01 -1.68
C ASN A 294 -12.81 -6.07 -0.25
N GLY A 295 -12.20 -7.21 0.08
CA GLY A 295 -11.60 -7.50 1.37
C GLY A 295 -10.12 -7.16 1.35
N LEU A 296 -9.73 -6.25 2.22
CA LEU A 296 -8.35 -5.92 2.51
C LEU A 296 -7.90 -6.75 3.71
N ILE A 297 -6.96 -7.66 3.48
CA ILE A 297 -6.41 -8.56 4.48
C ILE A 297 -5.12 -7.95 5.00
N LEU A 298 -5.06 -7.73 6.31
CA LEU A 298 -3.98 -7.01 6.96
C LEU A 298 -3.26 -7.89 8.00
N PRO A 299 -1.94 -7.69 8.18
CA PRO A 299 -1.25 -8.18 9.35
C PRO A 299 -1.81 -7.42 10.57
N GLY A 300 -2.07 -8.13 11.64
CA GLY A 300 -2.69 -7.54 12.82
C GLY A 300 -1.76 -7.55 14.00
N ALA A 301 -2.07 -6.64 14.90
CA ALA A 301 -1.32 -6.43 16.11
C ALA A 301 -1.76 -7.44 17.17
N ARG A 302 -1.32 -8.70 17.08
CA ARG A 302 -1.29 -9.54 18.28
C ARG A 302 -0.22 -8.98 19.21
N GLY A 303 -0.66 -8.13 20.14
CA GLY A 303 0.19 -7.45 21.13
C GLY A 303 -0.20 -6.00 21.41
N VAL A 304 -1.02 -5.36 20.57
CA VAL A 304 -1.58 -4.04 20.91
C VAL A 304 -2.84 -4.28 21.74
N GLN A 305 -2.70 -4.21 23.07
CA GLN A 305 -3.85 -4.01 23.95
C GLN A 305 -4.71 -2.89 23.35
N LYS A 306 -6.03 -3.12 23.21
CA LYS A 306 -6.99 -2.03 22.99
C LYS A 306 -6.60 -0.89 23.94
N LEU A 307 -6.23 0.26 23.40
CA LEU A 307 -6.08 1.49 24.17
C LEU A 307 -7.42 1.70 24.87
N LYS A 308 -7.45 1.37 26.16
CA LYS A 308 -8.56 1.70 27.06
C LYS A 308 -8.74 3.21 27.00
N SER A 309 -9.99 3.66 27.01
CA SER A 309 -10.27 5.09 27.12
C SER A 309 -9.58 5.67 28.37
N PRO A 310 -9.24 6.97 28.41
CA PRO A 310 -8.61 7.58 29.58
C PRO A 310 -9.37 7.34 30.90
N ALA A 311 -10.68 7.06 30.83
CA ALA A 311 -11.52 6.72 31.97
C ALA A 311 -11.32 5.28 32.51
N GLU A 312 -10.85 4.35 31.67
CA GLU A 312 -10.71 2.92 32.01
C GLU A 312 -9.28 2.55 32.46
N MET A 313 -8.30 3.44 32.29
CA MET A 313 -6.92 3.23 32.74
C MET A 313 -6.70 3.43 34.25
N ALA A 314 -7.69 3.95 34.98
CA ALA A 314 -7.53 4.27 36.41
C ALA A 314 -7.70 3.07 37.37
N SER A 315 -8.02 1.85 36.90
CA SER A 315 -8.53 0.80 37.81
C SER A 315 -7.99 -0.62 37.72
N SER A 316 -6.95 -0.94 36.95
CA SER A 316 -6.51 -2.35 36.89
C SER A 316 -5.00 -2.55 36.87
N SER A 317 -4.47 -2.84 38.06
CA SER A 317 -3.11 -3.29 38.32
C SER A 317 -3.03 -4.83 38.40
N ILE A 318 -1.87 -5.38 37.98
CA ILE A 318 -1.30 -6.70 38.32
C ILE A 318 -1.96 -7.92 37.64
N HIS A 319 -1.26 -8.56 36.69
CA HIS A 319 -0.81 -9.95 36.77
C HIS A 319 0.09 -10.33 35.58
N SER A 320 1.24 -10.92 35.91
CA SER A 320 2.29 -11.46 35.03
C SER A 320 1.91 -12.84 34.49
N ILE A 321 2.13 -13.12 33.20
CA ILE A 321 2.40 -14.49 32.69
C ILE A 321 3.43 -14.40 31.55
N ALA A 322 4.54 -15.10 31.75
CA ALA A 322 5.62 -15.31 30.80
C ALA A 322 5.33 -16.55 29.94
N LEU A 323 5.57 -16.48 28.63
CA LEU A 323 5.84 -17.63 27.76
C LEU A 323 6.85 -17.20 26.70
N GLY A 324 7.98 -17.90 26.67
CA GLY A 324 9.16 -17.54 25.90
C GLY A 324 9.12 -18.03 24.46
N ASP A 325 9.75 -17.25 23.58
CA ASP A 325 10.30 -17.76 22.33
C ASP A 325 11.60 -17.00 21.99
N LYS A 326 12.64 -17.75 21.67
CA LYS A 326 14.02 -17.26 21.55
C LYS A 326 14.22 -16.55 20.20
N ARG A 327 14.11 -15.22 20.19
CA ARG A 327 14.78 -14.35 19.20
C ARG A 327 15.42 -13.21 19.97
N LEU A 328 16.77 -13.13 19.89
CA LEU A 328 17.65 -12.08 20.42
C LEU A 328 16.90 -10.90 21.10
N GLN A 329 16.54 -11.08 22.37
CA GLN A 329 16.23 -9.98 23.26
C GLN A 329 17.56 -9.27 23.53
N MET A 330 17.75 -8.09 22.95
CA MET A 330 18.57 -7.10 23.64
C MET A 330 17.78 -6.69 24.89
N ASP A 331 18.24 -7.16 26.05
CA ASP A 331 17.78 -6.67 27.34
C ASP A 331 18.08 -5.17 27.42
N LEU A 332 17.12 -4.33 27.02
CA LEU A 332 17.13 -2.91 27.32
C LEU A 332 16.65 -2.74 28.76
N THR A 333 17.55 -2.96 29.71
CA THR A 333 17.37 -2.47 31.08
C THR A 333 17.06 -0.96 31.04
N PRO A 334 16.03 -0.47 31.78
CA PRO A 334 15.78 0.96 31.90
C PRO A 334 17.01 1.65 32.49
N GLY A 335 17.73 2.41 31.67
CA GLY A 335 18.98 3.08 32.07
C GLY A 335 20.21 2.80 31.20
N VAL A 336 20.12 1.96 30.16
CA VAL A 336 21.20 1.84 29.16
C VAL A 336 21.01 2.94 28.12
N PHE A 337 21.79 4.01 28.29
CA PHE A 337 21.74 5.25 27.53
C PHE A 337 21.89 5.03 26.02
N TRP A 338 21.22 5.89 25.24
CA TRP A 338 21.33 6.09 23.79
C TRP A 338 22.77 6.47 23.37
N GLN A 339 23.73 5.59 23.59
CA GLN A 339 25.03 5.67 22.96
C GLN A 339 24.85 5.33 21.49
N PHE A 340 25.61 6.00 20.62
CA PHE A 340 25.63 5.67 19.20
C PHE A 340 25.85 4.16 19.04
N VAL A 341 24.84 3.43 18.59
CA VAL A 341 24.97 1.97 18.44
C VAL A 341 25.90 1.74 17.25
N PRO A 342 27.09 1.13 17.44
CA PRO A 342 27.96 0.81 16.32
C PRO A 342 27.21 -0.09 15.35
N THR A 343 27.34 0.20 14.05
CA THR A 343 26.68 -0.57 12.99
C THR A 343 27.65 -0.83 11.84
N SER A 344 27.27 -1.73 10.94
CA SER A 344 27.89 -1.80 9.62
C SER A 344 27.39 -0.65 8.74
N ILE A 345 28.19 -0.25 7.75
CA ILE A 345 27.74 0.62 6.67
C ILE A 345 26.53 -0.04 5.99
N ASP A 346 25.46 0.73 5.83
CA ASP A 346 24.31 0.31 5.03
C ASP A 346 24.72 0.31 3.54
N LEU A 347 24.77 -0.88 2.94
CA LEU A 347 25.21 -1.06 1.55
C LEU A 347 24.20 -0.51 0.56
N ASP A 348 22.91 -0.51 0.90
CA ASP A 348 21.85 0.06 0.08
C ASP A 348 21.95 1.58 0.12
N ALA A 349 22.14 2.17 1.32
CA ALA A 349 22.39 3.59 1.48
C ALA A 349 23.66 4.05 0.74
N ARG A 350 24.76 3.30 0.83
CA ARG A 350 26.02 3.60 0.09
C ARG A 350 25.80 3.66 -1.43
N GLY A 351 24.88 2.84 -1.96
CA GLY A 351 24.49 2.87 -3.37
C GLY A 351 24.04 4.25 -3.86
N HIS A 352 23.29 4.98 -3.03
CA HIS A 352 22.77 6.32 -3.34
C HIS A 352 23.83 7.42 -3.35
N PHE A 353 25.02 7.17 -2.81
CA PHE A 353 26.12 8.14 -2.77
C PHE A 353 27.15 7.95 -3.88
N ARG A 354 27.02 6.91 -4.73
CA ARG A 354 27.99 6.57 -5.79
C ARG A 354 28.20 7.67 -6.83
N GLU A 355 27.18 8.50 -7.07
CA GLU A 355 27.26 9.64 -7.99
C GLU A 355 28.04 10.83 -7.40
N TYR A 356 28.32 10.79 -6.10
CA TYR A 356 29.00 11.83 -5.34
C TYR A 356 30.34 11.30 -4.82
N SER A 357 31.35 11.23 -5.71
CA SER A 357 32.67 10.62 -5.41
C SER A 357 33.39 11.21 -4.19
N TRP A 358 33.03 12.42 -3.75
CA TRP A 358 33.56 13.01 -2.52
C TRP A 358 33.08 12.27 -1.26
N CYS A 359 31.91 11.61 -1.30
CA CYS A 359 31.37 10.84 -0.18
C CYS A 359 32.20 9.59 0.10
N ASP A 360 32.86 8.99 -0.90
CA ASP A 360 33.70 7.80 -0.71
C ASP A 360 34.81 8.04 0.32
N LYS A 361 35.38 9.26 0.35
CA LYS A 361 36.38 9.66 1.34
C LYS A 361 35.87 9.56 2.78
N ILE A 362 34.57 9.71 3.00
CA ILE A 362 33.93 9.62 4.31
C ILE A 362 33.63 8.16 4.65
N PHE A 363 33.10 7.38 3.69
CA PHE A 363 32.87 5.94 3.86
C PHE A 363 34.16 5.15 4.12
N GLU A 364 35.29 5.63 3.62
CA GLU A 364 36.59 4.97 3.69
C GLU A 364 37.50 5.55 4.79
N ASP A 365 37.08 6.61 5.49
CA ASP A 365 37.88 7.21 6.57
C ASP A 365 37.92 6.26 7.79
N PRO A 366 39.08 5.67 8.14
CA PRO A 366 39.18 4.73 9.25
C PRO A 366 38.99 5.39 10.63
N SER A 367 39.02 6.74 10.70
CA SER A 367 38.74 7.48 11.93
C SER A 367 37.24 7.67 12.20
N LEU A 368 36.39 7.33 11.22
CA LEU A 368 34.94 7.43 11.31
C LEU A 368 34.34 6.05 11.58
N GLN A 369 33.69 5.89 12.72
CA GLN A 369 32.97 4.67 13.05
C GLN A 369 31.52 4.78 12.56
N PRO A 370 31.01 3.86 11.73
CA PRO A 370 29.61 3.88 11.33
C PRO A 370 28.72 3.66 12.55
N VAL A 371 27.70 4.50 12.69
CA VAL A 371 26.75 4.44 13.81
C VAL A 371 25.34 4.49 13.28
N LEU A 372 24.41 3.98 14.09
CA LEU A 372 22.99 3.97 13.75
C LEU A 372 22.50 5.36 13.34
N THR A 373 22.02 5.47 12.10
CA THR A 373 21.35 6.68 11.61
C THR A 373 20.00 6.79 12.30
N VAL A 374 19.80 7.83 13.11
CA VAL A 374 18.58 8.03 13.95
C VAL A 374 17.28 8.14 13.11
N ASN A 375 17.39 8.29 11.78
CA ASN A 375 16.24 8.34 10.87
C ASN A 375 15.87 7.00 10.19
N GLN A 376 16.63 5.90 10.40
CA GLN A 376 16.48 4.66 9.61
C GLN A 376 15.98 3.41 10.35
N HIS A 377 15.69 3.45 11.68
CA HIS A 377 15.10 2.29 12.36
C HIS A 377 13.96 2.60 13.36
N SER A 378 13.07 1.61 13.44
CA SER A 378 11.80 1.52 14.17
C SER A 378 11.95 1.29 15.68
N TRP A 379 11.16 1.96 16.53
CA TRP A 379 10.28 1.32 17.54
C TRP A 379 9.37 2.32 18.27
N SER A 380 8.41 1.74 18.99
CA SER A 380 7.10 2.16 19.49
C SER A 380 6.98 3.30 20.52
N ASP A 381 8.01 4.12 20.78
CA ASP A 381 7.96 5.09 21.87
C ASP A 381 8.43 6.50 21.40
N VAL A 382 7.46 7.33 20.97
CA VAL A 382 7.39 8.83 20.77
C VAL A 382 8.71 9.65 20.98
N PRO A 383 9.09 10.72 20.21
CA PRO A 383 8.29 11.73 19.48
C PRO A 383 9.01 12.44 18.28
N SER A 384 9.06 11.88 17.07
CA SER A 384 9.66 12.59 15.91
C SER A 384 9.03 12.21 14.57
N THR A 385 7.72 12.00 14.56
CA THR A 385 6.92 11.72 13.34
C THR A 385 7.12 12.77 12.25
N PHE A 386 7.22 14.06 12.60
CA PHE A 386 7.49 15.12 11.63
C PHE A 386 8.78 14.89 10.87
N MET A 387 9.88 14.60 11.57
CA MET A 387 11.19 14.43 10.92
C MET A 387 11.25 13.17 10.08
N TRP A 388 10.62 12.08 10.53
CA TRP A 388 10.57 10.85 9.76
C TRP A 388 9.64 10.95 8.54
N GLN A 389 8.45 11.54 8.70
CA GLN A 389 7.45 11.64 7.63
C GLN A 389 7.79 12.75 6.63
N ALA A 390 8.18 13.94 7.08
CA ALA A 390 8.46 15.08 6.20
C ALA A 390 9.78 14.91 5.44
N LEU A 391 10.81 14.34 6.08
CA LEU A 391 12.09 14.13 5.43
C LEU A 391 12.18 12.78 4.69
N GLY A 392 11.33 11.80 5.02
CA GLY A 392 11.26 10.49 4.36
C GLY A 392 10.30 10.42 3.17
N LEU A 393 9.69 11.53 2.73
CA LEU A 393 8.85 11.56 1.53
C LEU A 393 9.65 11.13 0.29
N PRO A 394 9.02 10.44 -0.69
CA PRO A 394 9.66 10.14 -1.97
C PRO A 394 10.23 11.41 -2.61
N GLY A 395 11.54 11.43 -2.84
CA GLY A 395 12.24 12.60 -3.38
C GLY A 395 12.64 13.67 -2.36
N ALA A 396 12.42 13.46 -1.06
CA ALA A 396 12.96 14.32 0.01
C ALA A 396 14.37 13.88 0.40
N ILE A 397 14.57 13.12 1.49
CA ILE A 397 15.82 12.40 1.77
C ILE A 397 15.71 10.99 1.20
N THR A 398 16.58 10.67 0.25
CA THR A 398 16.60 9.36 -0.44
C THR A 398 17.53 8.36 0.24
N ALA A 399 18.58 8.83 0.92
CA ALA A 399 19.46 8.01 1.74
C ALA A 399 20.16 8.84 2.81
N ALA A 400 20.55 8.19 3.91
CA ALA A 400 21.40 8.80 4.93
C ALA A 400 22.34 7.76 5.56
N GLN A 401 23.53 8.19 5.99
CA GLN A 401 24.45 7.34 6.75
C GLN A 401 25.17 8.19 7.81
N SER A 402 25.07 7.78 9.07
CA SER A 402 25.76 8.43 10.18
C SER A 402 27.08 7.73 10.55
N PHE A 403 28.03 8.54 11.02
CA PHE A 403 29.33 8.15 11.54
C PHE A 403 29.64 8.95 12.80
N CYS A 404 30.36 8.35 13.73
CA CYS A 404 30.91 9.01 14.90
C CYS A 404 32.42 9.19 14.73
N LYS A 405 32.91 10.39 15.00
CA LYS A 405 34.33 10.70 15.08
C LYS A 405 34.72 10.94 16.54
N GLY A 406 35.76 10.24 17.01
CA GLY A 406 36.24 10.34 18.38
C GLY A 406 35.77 9.20 19.29
N SER A 407 35.91 9.36 20.61
CA SER A 407 35.57 8.30 21.58
C SER A 407 34.09 8.31 21.91
N MET A 408 33.46 7.13 21.84
CA MET A 408 32.10 6.89 22.31
C MET A 408 32.01 6.61 23.82
N SER A 409 33.14 6.39 24.50
CA SER A 409 33.14 6.05 25.93
C SER A 409 33.07 7.31 26.80
N PRO A 410 32.31 7.29 27.92
CA PRO A 410 32.23 8.42 28.84
C PRO A 410 33.53 8.53 29.64
N PRO A 411 34.32 9.60 29.49
CA PRO A 411 35.48 9.81 30.33
C PRO A 411 34.99 10.71 31.47
N ASN A 412 34.81 10.13 32.66
CA ASN A 412 34.74 10.83 33.95
C ASN A 412 34.22 12.28 33.89
N HIS A 413 32.91 12.49 33.66
CA HIS A 413 32.17 13.74 33.89
C HIS A 413 32.75 15.08 33.35
N SER A 414 33.89 15.10 32.66
CA SER A 414 34.54 16.31 32.16
C SER A 414 34.24 16.45 30.68
N PHE A 415 33.30 17.33 30.37
CA PHE A 415 33.04 17.76 29.00
C PHE A 415 34.31 18.33 28.36
N VAL A 416 34.61 17.91 27.14
CA VAL A 416 35.66 18.50 26.28
C VAL A 416 34.98 18.82 24.95
N GLU A 417 34.98 20.10 24.57
CA GLU A 417 34.39 20.56 23.31
C GLU A 417 35.03 19.84 22.11
N GLY A 418 34.19 19.39 21.16
CA GLY A 418 34.64 18.76 19.91
C GLY A 418 35.29 17.38 20.06
N ARG A 419 35.26 16.77 21.25
CA ARG A 419 35.82 15.41 21.48
C ARG A 419 35.09 14.31 20.69
N THR A 420 33.80 14.51 20.48
CA THR A 420 32.91 13.60 19.78
C THR A 420 32.12 14.41 18.76
N GLU A 421 32.19 14.02 17.50
CA GLU A 421 31.40 14.61 16.43
C GLU A 421 30.50 13.55 15.79
N LEU A 422 29.25 13.93 15.51
CA LEU A 422 28.33 13.15 14.69
C LEU A 422 28.37 13.68 13.26
N TRP A 423 28.72 12.81 12.32
CA TRP A 423 28.80 13.08 10.89
C TRP A 423 27.66 12.32 10.22
N THR A 424 26.79 13.00 9.48
CA THR A 424 25.71 12.34 8.72
C THR A 424 25.74 12.79 7.28
N LEU A 425 25.92 11.84 6.37
CA LEU A 425 25.70 12.04 4.96
C LEU A 425 24.20 11.99 4.66
N TYR A 426 23.71 12.93 3.87
CA TYR A 426 22.33 12.96 3.37
C TYR A 426 22.34 13.06 1.85
N CYS A 427 21.61 12.16 1.19
CA CYS A 427 21.26 12.26 -0.23
C CYS A 427 19.79 12.69 -0.32
N PHE A 428 19.48 13.65 -1.21
CA PHE A 428 18.15 14.25 -1.29
C PHE A 428 17.73 14.57 -2.73
N GLY A 429 16.42 14.54 -2.94
CA GLY A 429 15.78 14.79 -4.23
C GLY A 429 15.20 16.20 -4.36
N ARG A 430 14.22 16.36 -5.25
CA ARG A 430 13.57 17.65 -5.54
C ARG A 430 12.37 17.99 -4.66
N ALA A 431 11.89 17.05 -3.84
CA ALA A 431 10.71 17.30 -2.99
C ALA A 431 10.99 18.29 -1.83
N VAL A 432 12.25 18.68 -1.63
CA VAL A 432 12.67 19.68 -0.64
C VAL A 432 12.80 21.09 -1.23
N GLU A 433 12.45 21.30 -2.49
CA GLU A 433 12.61 22.60 -3.16
C GLU A 433 11.63 23.67 -2.65
N SER A 434 12.13 24.90 -2.48
CA SER A 434 11.27 26.10 -2.35
C SER A 434 11.21 26.91 -3.63
N PHE A 435 12.28 26.86 -4.41
CA PHE A 435 12.41 27.44 -5.74
C PHE A 435 13.05 26.39 -6.64
N LEU A 436 12.87 26.54 -7.95
CA LEU A 436 13.39 25.59 -8.93
C LEU A 436 14.89 25.32 -8.68
N HIS A 437 15.22 24.06 -8.38
CA HIS A 437 16.57 23.57 -8.08
C HIS A 437 17.23 24.10 -6.81
N VAL A 438 16.47 24.67 -5.87
CA VAL A 438 16.99 25.19 -4.60
C VAL A 438 16.19 24.65 -3.43
N ALA A 439 16.87 23.97 -2.51
CA ALA A 439 16.25 23.43 -1.31
C ALA A 439 15.71 24.54 -0.40
N HIS A 440 14.55 24.29 0.21
CA HIS A 440 13.87 25.18 1.13
C HIS A 440 14.71 25.39 2.40
N GLY A 441 14.89 26.63 2.84
CA GLY A 441 15.66 26.93 4.07
C GLY A 441 15.14 26.18 5.30
N GLY A 442 13.83 26.02 5.42
CA GLY A 442 13.20 25.18 6.44
C GLY A 442 13.63 23.70 6.43
N PHE A 443 13.97 23.12 5.27
CA PHE A 443 14.53 21.76 5.21
C PHE A 443 15.93 21.72 5.82
N LEU A 444 16.79 22.68 5.49
CA LEU A 444 18.12 22.83 6.09
C LEU A 444 18.02 23.03 7.62
N ALA A 445 17.07 23.86 8.06
CA ALA A 445 16.79 24.08 9.49
C ALA A 445 16.42 22.78 10.21
N SER A 446 15.54 21.98 9.61
CA SER A 446 15.13 20.69 10.16
C SER A 446 16.30 19.71 10.25
N LEU A 447 17.14 19.61 9.22
CA LEU A 447 18.35 18.77 9.27
C LEU A 447 19.31 19.16 10.40
N LEU A 448 19.55 20.46 10.58
CA LEU A 448 20.44 20.98 11.61
C LEU A 448 19.88 20.73 13.03
N ASP A 449 18.57 20.94 13.23
CA ASP A 449 17.92 20.68 14.52
C ASP A 449 17.98 19.19 14.90
N GLN A 450 17.66 18.29 13.95
CA GLN A 450 17.78 16.85 14.15
C GLN A 450 19.21 16.43 14.50
N GLN A 451 20.20 16.98 13.79
CA GLN A 451 21.59 16.61 14.00
C GLN A 451 22.08 17.08 15.38
N THR A 452 21.72 18.30 15.80
CA THR A 452 22.05 18.77 17.16
C THR A 452 21.34 17.97 18.25
N GLY A 453 20.08 17.56 18.04
CA GLY A 453 19.37 16.68 18.98
C GLY A 453 20.01 15.30 19.08
N SER A 454 20.44 14.75 17.94
CA SER A 454 21.07 13.43 17.86
C SER A 454 22.43 13.37 18.55
N ILE A 455 23.22 14.45 18.56
CA ILE A 455 24.45 14.47 19.37
C ILE A 455 24.14 14.72 20.86
N VAL A 456 23.14 15.55 21.18
CA VAL A 456 22.78 15.87 22.57
C VAL A 456 22.23 14.66 23.32
N ILE A 457 21.44 13.80 22.67
CA ILE A 457 20.89 12.59 23.32
C ILE A 457 21.99 11.60 23.75
N THR A 458 23.17 11.66 23.10
CA THR A 458 24.32 10.81 23.49
C THR A 458 25.05 11.31 24.73
N TYR A 459 24.75 12.52 25.21
CA TYR A 459 25.40 13.10 26.37
C TYR A 459 24.62 12.80 27.67
N PRO A 460 25.21 12.05 28.62
CA PRO A 460 24.47 11.46 29.74
C PRO A 460 24.29 12.46 30.91
N VAL A 461 23.40 13.44 30.75
CA VAL A 461 23.01 14.36 31.84
C VAL A 461 21.66 14.00 32.45
N SER A 462 20.71 13.51 31.64
CA SER A 462 19.37 13.07 32.04
C SER A 462 18.66 12.42 30.84
N THR A 463 17.42 11.98 31.01
CA THR A 463 16.56 11.49 29.92
C THR A 463 15.72 12.64 29.34
N ASN A 464 15.55 12.66 28.00
CA ASN A 464 14.56 13.49 27.27
C ASN A 464 14.92 15.00 27.09
N PRO A 465 15.92 15.33 26.24
CA PRO A 465 16.27 16.72 25.93
C PRO A 465 15.19 17.40 25.05
N ARG A 466 15.10 18.74 25.14
CA ARG A 466 14.24 19.58 24.28
C ARG A 466 15.05 20.74 23.71
N THR A 467 14.83 21.07 22.44
CA THR A 467 15.32 22.33 21.87
C THR A 467 14.66 23.49 22.62
N LEU A 468 15.46 24.34 23.26
CA LEU A 468 15.01 25.53 23.96
C LEU A 468 15.10 26.77 23.06
N SER A 469 16.19 26.88 22.31
CA SER A 469 16.38 27.94 21.32
C SER A 469 17.39 27.52 20.27
N SER A 470 17.27 28.05 19.06
CA SER A 470 18.24 27.84 17.98
C SER A 470 18.48 29.14 17.22
N THR A 471 19.69 29.28 16.67
CA THR A 471 20.04 30.32 15.71
C THR A 471 20.63 29.63 14.49
N ILE A 472 20.05 29.86 13.33
CA ILE A 472 20.47 29.25 12.06
C ILE A 472 20.97 30.36 11.15
N ARG A 473 22.14 30.13 10.53
CA ARG A 473 22.75 31.02 9.54
C ARG A 473 22.80 30.30 8.20
N TYR A 474 22.27 30.93 7.15
CA TYR A 474 22.33 30.42 5.78
C TYR A 474 23.41 31.21 5.03
N HIS A 475 24.42 30.51 4.53
CA HIS A 475 25.56 31.12 3.84
C HIS A 475 25.46 30.98 2.33
N LYS A 476 24.95 29.83 1.86
CA LYS A 476 24.80 29.51 0.43
C LYS A 476 23.50 28.75 0.18
N ALA A 477 23.00 28.87 -1.05
CA ALA A 477 21.87 28.06 -1.51
C ALA A 477 22.30 26.59 -1.68
N LEU A 478 21.44 25.66 -1.28
CA LEU A 478 21.64 24.24 -1.52
C LEU A 478 20.95 23.83 -2.83
N ILE A 479 21.72 23.36 -3.80
CA ILE A 479 21.21 22.93 -5.11
C ILE A 479 20.64 21.51 -5.03
N THR A 480 19.49 21.28 -5.65
CA THR A 480 18.77 20.00 -5.67
C THR A 480 18.68 19.39 -7.08
N PRO A 481 18.64 18.05 -7.20
CA PRO A 481 18.95 17.05 -6.17
C PRO A 481 20.46 17.05 -5.83
N GLY A 482 20.84 16.47 -4.69
CA GLY A 482 22.23 16.51 -4.26
C GLY A 482 22.55 15.65 -3.04
N ALA A 483 23.80 15.77 -2.59
CA ALA A 483 24.26 15.22 -1.32
C ALA A 483 24.98 16.28 -0.48
N VAL A 484 24.86 16.17 0.84
CA VAL A 484 25.49 17.06 1.82
C VAL A 484 26.00 16.28 3.02
N LEU A 485 27.01 16.84 3.69
CA LEU A 485 27.49 16.37 4.97
C LEU A 485 26.97 17.29 6.08
N CYS A 486 26.33 16.72 7.09
CA CYS A 486 25.96 17.43 8.31
C CYS A 486 26.86 16.97 9.46
N ARG A 487 27.60 17.88 10.08
CA ARG A 487 28.44 17.60 11.26
C ARG A 487 27.85 18.28 12.48
N ALA A 488 27.82 17.62 13.64
CA ALA A 488 27.42 18.24 14.90
C ALA A 488 28.28 17.80 16.08
N TRP A 489 28.42 18.70 17.04
CA TRP A 489 29.15 18.49 18.28
C TRP A 489 28.57 19.32 19.42
N ILE A 490 28.81 18.89 20.65
CA ILE A 490 28.49 19.68 21.84
C ILE A 490 29.62 20.70 22.06
N SER A 491 29.24 21.95 22.28
CA SER A 491 30.16 23.07 22.52
C SER A 491 30.24 23.49 23.98
N LYS A 492 29.16 23.28 24.75
CA LYS A 492 29.12 23.66 26.16
C LYS A 492 28.07 22.85 26.92
N VAL A 493 28.33 22.59 28.20
CA VAL A 493 27.40 21.95 29.12
C VAL A 493 27.39 22.72 30.44
N GLU A 494 26.22 23.14 30.92
CA GLU A 494 26.03 23.76 32.24
C GLU A 494 24.79 23.20 32.92
N GLY A 495 24.98 22.31 33.89
CA GLY A 495 23.88 21.64 34.57
C GLY A 495 22.99 20.89 33.58
N ARG A 496 21.73 21.31 33.44
CA ARG A 496 20.74 20.72 32.51
C ARG A 496 20.75 21.35 31.12
N LYS A 497 21.56 22.37 30.88
CA LYS A 497 21.66 23.08 29.61
C LYS A 497 22.83 22.55 28.80
N VAL A 498 22.58 22.23 27.54
CA VAL A 498 23.60 21.74 26.61
C VAL A 498 23.55 22.59 25.35
N TRP A 499 24.69 23.16 24.97
CA TRP A 499 24.82 23.90 23.72
C TRP A 499 25.46 22.98 22.69
N ALA A 500 24.81 22.83 21.55
CA ALA A 500 25.29 22.05 20.42
C ALA A 500 25.45 22.95 19.20
N LYS A 501 26.42 22.62 18.35
CA LYS A 501 26.64 23.26 17.06
C LYS A 501 26.46 22.22 15.97
N ALA A 502 25.92 22.65 14.83
CA ALA A 502 25.90 21.84 13.62
C ALA A 502 26.27 22.66 12.39
N VAL A 503 26.88 22.03 11.41
CA VAL A 503 27.30 22.63 10.14
C VAL A 503 26.88 21.70 9.01
N LEU A 504 26.25 22.27 7.99
CA LEU A 504 25.91 21.60 6.74
C LEU A 504 26.90 22.03 5.66
N GLU A 505 27.58 21.07 5.04
CA GLU A 505 28.67 21.29 4.10
C GLU A 505 28.38 20.63 2.75
N ASP A 506 28.84 21.27 1.68
CA ASP A 506 28.79 20.70 0.34
C ASP A 506 29.98 19.74 0.08
N GLY A 507 30.02 19.13 -1.10
CA GLY A 507 31.10 18.21 -1.48
C GLY A 507 32.49 18.84 -1.62
N LYS A 508 32.62 20.16 -1.50
CA LYS A 508 33.89 20.90 -1.47
C LYS A 508 34.31 21.26 -0.04
N GLY A 509 33.50 20.93 0.97
CA GLY A 509 33.71 21.31 2.36
C GLY A 509 33.33 22.76 2.65
N GLU A 510 32.58 23.43 1.75
CA GLU A 510 32.10 24.78 2.00
C GLU A 510 30.81 24.74 2.83
N THR A 511 30.72 25.60 3.84
CA THR A 511 29.52 25.70 4.67
C THR A 511 28.34 26.29 3.89
N ILE A 512 27.25 25.54 3.84
CA ILE A 512 25.95 25.93 3.27
C ILE A 512 25.12 26.65 4.33
N ALA A 513 25.01 26.04 5.51
CA ALA A 513 24.29 26.57 6.65
C ALA A 513 24.90 26.04 7.96
N ASP A 514 24.76 26.79 9.05
CA ASP A 514 25.15 26.35 10.38
C ASP A 514 24.10 26.71 11.42
N MET A 515 24.15 26.01 12.56
CA MET A 515 23.24 26.20 13.68
C MET A 515 23.98 26.19 15.01
N GLU A 516 23.58 27.10 15.90
CA GLU A 516 23.87 27.04 17.32
C GLU A 516 22.55 26.80 18.08
N ALA A 517 22.51 25.74 18.88
CA ALA A 517 21.31 25.25 19.54
C ALA A 517 21.52 25.13 21.06
N LEU A 518 20.56 25.63 21.84
CA LEU A 518 20.48 25.38 23.27
C LEU A 518 19.41 24.32 23.53
N TRP A 519 19.82 23.26 24.19
CA TRP A 519 18.99 22.14 24.60
C TRP A 519 18.86 22.12 26.13
N ILE A 520 17.69 21.70 26.62
CA ILE A 520 17.43 21.55 28.04
C ILE A 520 16.94 20.14 28.36
N PHE A 521 17.55 19.52 29.36
CA PHE A 521 17.08 18.26 29.92
C PHE A 521 15.95 18.50 30.94
N LEU A 522 14.84 17.79 30.75
CA LEU A 522 13.70 17.86 31.67
C LEU A 522 14.03 17.15 32.99
N LYS A 523 13.42 17.62 34.08
CA LYS A 523 13.48 16.90 35.37
C LYS A 523 12.55 15.69 35.28
N PRO A 524 12.89 14.55 35.89
CA PRO A 524 11.93 13.47 36.09
C PRO A 524 10.70 14.04 36.81
N SER A 525 9.50 13.78 36.29
CA SER A 525 8.27 14.03 37.04
C SER A 525 8.27 13.11 38.26
N LEU A 526 8.17 13.69 39.46
CA LEU A 526 7.99 12.96 40.72
C LEU A 526 6.67 12.18 40.74
#